data_AF-A0A3D0D5R2-F1
#
_entry.id   AF-A0A3D0D5R2-F1
#
_cell.length_a   1.000
_cell.length_b   1.000
_cell.length_c   1.000
_cell.angle_alpha   90.00
_cell.angle_beta   90.00
_cell.angle_gamma   90.00
#
_symmetry.space_group_name_H-M   'P 1'
#
loop_
_entity.id
_entity.type
_entity.pdbx_description
1 polymer ?
#
loop_
_entity_poly.entity_id
_entity_poly.type
_entity_poly.pdbx_seq_one_letter_code
_entity_poly.pdbx_strand_id
1 'polypeptide(L)'
;MRITMERDLCTTVLPACEECFATFVLHDCYPDRACITEVVDDGQAEVTLTLRYEGHEETLVITDENRELLAYEGWSQFVHTAPAFAHVQDQQPHG
;
A
#
# COMPACT_ATOMS: atom_id res chain seq x y z
N MET A 1 -5.07 -9.75 11.83
CA MET A 1 -6.01 -8.71 11.31
C MET A 1 -6.00 -8.73 9.78
N ARG A 2 -7.11 -8.44 9.10
CA ARG A 2 -7.17 -8.24 7.64
C ARG A 2 -7.58 -6.83 7.30
N ILE A 3 -6.88 -6.25 6.33
CA ILE A 3 -7.08 -4.87 5.89
C ILE A 3 -7.24 -4.87 4.38
N THR A 4 -8.21 -4.11 3.88
CA THR A 4 -8.38 -3.85 2.45
C THR A 4 -7.96 -2.40 2.17
N MET A 5 -7.01 -2.22 1.25
CA MET A 5 -6.59 -0.92 0.73
C MET A 5 -6.99 -0.79 -0.75
N GLU A 6 -7.88 0.15 -1.03
CA GLU A 6 -8.29 0.56 -2.37
C GLU A 6 -7.42 1.75 -2.79
N ARG A 7 -6.27 1.46 -3.40
CA ARG A 7 -5.30 2.48 -3.80
C ARG A 7 -5.88 3.48 -4.80
N ASP A 8 -6.80 3.04 -5.66
CA ASP A 8 -7.43 3.87 -6.69
C ASP A 8 -8.31 4.99 -6.12
N LEU A 9 -8.66 4.95 -4.83
CA LEU A 9 -9.36 6.04 -4.15
C LEU A 9 -8.44 7.23 -3.83
N CYS A 10 -7.13 7.03 -3.85
CA CYS A 10 -6.15 8.06 -3.57
C CYS A 10 -5.57 8.63 -4.88
N THR A 11 -5.49 9.95 -4.99
CA THR A 11 -5.01 10.62 -6.22
C THR A 11 -3.55 11.08 -6.13
N THR A 12 -2.83 10.70 -5.08
CA THR A 12 -1.41 11.07 -4.92
C THR A 12 -0.52 10.23 -5.83
N VAL A 13 0.71 10.68 -6.05
CA VAL A 13 1.74 9.92 -6.78
C VAL A 13 2.29 8.76 -5.94
N LEU A 14 2.92 7.76 -6.57
CA LEU A 14 3.44 6.56 -5.89
C LEU A 14 4.33 6.89 -4.67
N PRO A 15 5.32 7.80 -4.73
CA PRO A 15 6.18 8.08 -3.57
C PRO A 15 5.39 8.54 -2.32
N ALA A 16 4.40 9.42 -2.50
CA ALA A 16 3.55 9.87 -1.41
C ALA A 16 2.66 8.75 -0.85
N CYS A 17 2.24 7.81 -1.71
CA CYS A 17 1.56 6.60 -1.26
C CYS A 17 2.48 5.69 -0.44
N GLU A 18 3.73 5.53 -0.87
CA GLU A 18 4.72 4.69 -0.17
C GLU A 18 5.08 5.29 1.19
N GLU A 19 5.16 6.61 1.33
CA GLU A 19 5.31 7.27 2.64
C GLU A 19 4.12 6.99 3.58
N CYS A 20 2.89 7.06 3.06
CA CYS A 20 1.68 6.72 3.82
C CYS A 20 1.69 5.23 4.22
N PHE A 21 2.08 4.35 3.30
CA PHE A 21 2.19 2.92 3.53
C PHE A 21 3.27 2.60 4.58
N ALA A 22 4.44 3.24 4.51
CA ALA A 22 5.51 3.08 5.48
C ALA A 22 5.03 3.45 6.89
N THR A 23 4.35 4.59 7.02
CA THR A 23 3.75 5.03 8.29
C THR A 23 2.74 4.00 8.80
N PHE A 24 1.87 3.52 7.93
CA PHE A 24 0.90 2.48 8.26
C PHE A 24 1.58 1.21 8.79
N VAL A 25 2.58 0.69 8.07
CA VAL A 25 3.31 -0.53 8.45
C VAL A 25 4.13 -0.34 9.74
N LEU A 26 4.71 0.84 9.99
CA LEU A 26 5.51 1.08 11.19
C LEU A 26 4.68 1.35 12.45
N HIS A 27 3.42 1.78 12.30
CA HIS A 27 2.52 2.13 13.40
C HIS A 27 1.40 1.10 13.56
N ASP A 28 1.78 -0.17 13.63
CA ASP A 28 0.88 -1.31 13.91
C ASP A 28 -0.30 -1.45 12.93
N CYS A 29 -0.14 -0.97 11.69
CA CYS A 29 -1.18 -1.00 10.67
C CYS A 29 -2.47 -0.28 11.11
N TYR A 30 -2.34 0.81 11.87
CA TYR A 30 -3.49 1.61 12.28
C TYR A 30 -4.16 2.26 11.04
N PRO A 31 -5.46 2.04 10.82
CA PRO A 31 -6.14 2.60 9.65
C PRO A 31 -6.36 4.11 9.81
N ASP A 32 -5.54 4.93 9.15
CA ASP A 32 -5.63 6.40 9.20
C ASP A 32 -5.80 7.05 7.81
N ARG A 33 -6.02 6.25 6.76
CA ARG A 33 -6.13 6.72 5.37
C ARG A 33 -7.49 6.40 4.76
N ALA A 34 -7.99 7.32 3.94
CA ALA A 34 -9.22 7.13 3.18
C ALA A 34 -9.16 6.00 2.14
N CYS A 35 -7.95 5.59 1.72
CA CYS A 35 -7.75 4.43 0.86
C CYS A 35 -7.83 3.10 1.63
N ILE A 36 -7.90 3.10 2.96
CA ILE A 36 -8.15 1.88 3.76
C ILE A 36 -9.67 1.78 3.96
N THR A 37 -10.29 0.83 3.29
CA THR A 37 -11.76 0.76 3.16
C THR A 37 -12.40 -0.30 4.05
N GLU A 38 -11.64 -1.29 4.48
CA GLU A 38 -12.13 -2.36 5.34
C GLU A 38 -11.03 -2.82 6.30
N VAL A 39 -11.43 -3.06 7.56
CA VAL A 39 -10.56 -3.58 8.61
C VAL A 39 -11.36 -4.62 9.39
N VAL A 40 -10.87 -5.86 9.39
CA VAL A 40 -11.50 -6.99 10.06
C VAL A 40 -10.49 -7.60 11.01
N ASP A 41 -10.81 -7.63 12.30
CA ASP A 41 -10.05 -8.45 13.24
C ASP A 41 -10.40 -9.94 13.01
N ASP A 42 -9.42 -10.72 12.61
CA ASP A 42 -9.54 -12.15 12.36
C ASP A 42 -8.79 -13.00 13.39
N GLY A 43 -8.30 -12.39 14.48
CA GLY A 43 -7.63 -13.06 15.59
C GLY A 43 -6.21 -13.56 15.26
N GLN A 44 -5.69 -13.27 14.07
CA GLN A 44 -4.33 -13.64 13.68
C GLN A 44 -3.30 -12.61 14.16
N ALA A 45 -2.13 -13.09 14.55
CA ALA A 45 -1.00 -12.25 14.97
C ALA A 45 -0.46 -11.38 13.81
N GLU A 46 -0.46 -11.93 12.60
CA GLU A 46 -0.01 -11.24 11.40
C GLU A 46 -1.11 -10.35 10.81
N VAL A 47 -0.70 -9.32 10.06
CA VAL A 47 -1.62 -8.48 9.30
C VAL A 47 -1.61 -8.91 7.85
N THR A 48 -2.78 -9.25 7.31
CA THR A 48 -2.96 -9.50 5.88
C THR A 48 -3.52 -8.24 5.23
N LEU A 49 -2.80 -7.66 4.28
CA LEU A 49 -3.24 -6.53 3.48
C LEU A 49 -3.67 -7.03 2.09
N THR A 50 -4.94 -6.85 1.75
CA THR A 50 -5.44 -6.92 0.38
C THR A 50 -5.32 -5.55 -0.26
N LEU A 51 -4.43 -5.42 -1.24
CA LEU A 51 -4.15 -4.19 -1.95
C LEU A 51 -4.77 -4.26 -3.35
N ARG A 52 -5.66 -3.31 -3.67
CA ARG A 52 -6.27 -3.17 -4.99
C ARG A 52 -5.83 -1.88 -5.66
N TYR A 53 -5.38 -1.98 -6.90
CA TYR A 53 -4.91 -0.85 -7.71
C TYR A 53 -5.00 -1.19 -9.18
N GLU A 54 -5.47 -0.27 -10.01
CA GLU A 54 -5.48 -0.41 -11.48
C GLU A 54 -6.13 -1.71 -12.00
N GLY A 55 -7.11 -2.24 -11.26
CA GLY A 55 -7.75 -3.53 -11.56
C GLY A 55 -6.96 -4.78 -11.15
N HIS A 56 -5.79 -4.61 -10.53
CA HIS A 56 -5.04 -5.66 -9.86
C HIS A 56 -5.47 -5.82 -8.40
N GLU A 57 -5.36 -7.04 -7.89
CA GLU A 57 -5.51 -7.36 -6.46
C GLU A 57 -4.30 -8.18 -6.03
N GLU A 58 -3.64 -7.73 -4.98
CA GLU A 58 -2.44 -8.33 -4.42
C GLU A 58 -2.64 -8.56 -2.92
N THR A 59 -2.03 -9.60 -2.38
CA THR A 59 -2.09 -9.91 -0.96
C THR A 59 -0.69 -9.87 -0.37
N LEU A 60 -0.50 -8.98 0.61
CA LEU A 60 0.74 -8.84 1.37
C LEU A 60 0.52 -9.30 2.80
N VAL A 61 1.38 -10.18 3.30
CA VAL A 61 1.39 -10.56 4.72
C VAL A 61 2.49 -9.76 5.40
N ILE A 62 2.09 -8.92 6.36
CA ILE A 62 2.97 -8.09 7.16
C ILE A 62 3.26 -8.84 8.46
N THR A 63 4.51 -9.25 8.61
CA THR A 63 5.06 -9.93 9.77
C THR A 63 6.10 -9.05 10.45
N ASP A 64 6.48 -9.37 11.68
CA ASP A 64 7.53 -8.60 12.37
C ASP A 64 8.89 -8.71 11.65
N GLU A 65 9.13 -9.79 10.92
CA GLU A 65 10.39 -10.01 10.19
C GLU A 65 10.50 -9.15 8.92
N ASN A 66 9.38 -8.85 8.25
CA ASN A 66 9.38 -8.10 7.00
C ASN A 66 8.85 -6.67 7.11
N ARG A 67 8.36 -6.26 8.30
CA ARG A 67 7.74 -4.96 8.55
C ARG A 67 8.63 -3.79 8.12
N GLU A 68 9.88 -3.77 8.57
CA GLU A 68 10.81 -2.70 8.22
C GLU A 68 11.11 -2.68 6.73
N LEU A 69 11.33 -3.85 6.13
CA LEU A 69 11.62 -3.97 4.70
C LEU A 69 10.46 -3.46 3.84
N LEU A 70 9.22 -3.85 4.16
CA LEU A 70 8.01 -3.35 3.50
C LEU A 70 7.88 -1.83 3.64
N ALA A 71 8.17 -1.28 4.83
CA ALA A 71 8.09 0.15 5.07
C ALA A 71 9.12 0.96 4.27
N TYR A 72 10.35 0.45 4.13
CA TYR A 72 11.43 1.17 3.43
C TYR A 72 11.39 1.02 1.91
N GLU A 73 11.12 -0.18 1.42
CA GLU A 73 11.13 -0.47 -0.04
C GLU A 73 9.81 -0.11 -0.72
N GLY A 74 8.72 -0.01 0.05
CA GLY A 74 7.39 0.28 -0.45
C GLY A 74 6.71 -0.95 -1.05
N TRP A 75 5.38 -0.99 -0.99
CA TRP A 75 4.58 -2.13 -1.44
C TRP A 75 4.79 -2.46 -2.93
N SER A 76 5.20 -1.48 -3.74
CA SER A 76 5.39 -1.64 -5.18
C SER A 76 6.47 -2.68 -5.55
N GLN A 77 7.39 -2.96 -4.63
CA GLN A 77 8.43 -3.98 -4.81
C GLN A 77 7.97 -5.40 -4.48
N PHE A 78 6.78 -5.57 -3.88
CA PHE A 78 6.27 -6.86 -3.37
C PHE A 78 5.02 -7.35 -4.08
N VAL A 79 4.62 -6.66 -5.15
CA VAL A 79 3.47 -7.02 -6.00
C VAL A 79 3.94 -7.66 -7.29
N HIS A 80 3.09 -8.47 -7.92
CA HIS A 80 3.43 -9.13 -9.19
C HIS A 80 3.39 -8.15 -10.37
N THR A 81 2.54 -7.11 -10.29
CA THR A 81 2.39 -6.12 -11.35
C THR A 81 2.77 -4.73 -10.85
N ALA A 82 3.81 -4.12 -11.43
CA ALA A 82 4.19 -2.75 -11.09
C ALA A 82 3.07 -1.77 -11.46
N PRO A 83 2.73 -0.80 -10.58
CA PRO A 83 1.68 0.18 -10.85
C PRO A 83 2.11 1.14 -11.96
N ALA A 84 1.21 1.46 -12.91
CA ALA A 84 1.51 2.39 -13.99
C ALA A 84 1.76 3.82 -13.47
N PHE A 85 1.09 4.22 -12.39
CA PHE A 85 1.36 5.51 -11.71
C PHE A 85 2.72 5.58 -10.99
N ALA A 86 3.54 4.51 -11.02
CA ALA A 86 4.96 4.57 -10.68
C ALA A 86 5.77 5.40 -11.70
N HIS A 87 5.35 5.39 -12.96
CA HIS A 87 6.07 6.01 -14.06
C HIS A 87 5.64 7.47 -14.25
N VAL A 88 5.99 8.33 -13.28
CA VAL A 88 6.00 9.78 -13.52
C VAL A 88 7.32 10.13 -14.21
N GLN A 89 7.48 9.76 -15.49
CA GLN A 89 8.43 10.44 -16.36
C GLN A 89 7.68 11.53 -17.11
N ASP A 90 7.89 12.78 -16.68
CA ASP A 90 7.73 14.02 -17.45
C ASP A 90 6.61 14.06 -18.51
N GLN A 91 5.36 14.19 -18.08
CA GLN A 91 4.32 14.77 -18.92
C GLN A 91 3.81 16.08 -18.30
N GLN A 92 4.67 17.08 -18.27
CA GLN A 92 4.22 18.47 -18.34
C GLN A 92 4.32 18.94 -19.81
N PRO A 93 3.21 19.13 -20.53
CA PRO A 93 3.22 19.99 -21.70
C PRO A 93 3.23 21.43 -21.18
N HIS A 94 4.42 22.02 -21.03
CA HIS A 94 4.50 23.47 -21.00
C HIS A 94 4.22 23.96 -22.42
N GLY A 95 3.03 24.52 -22.60
CA GLY A 95 2.66 25.32 -23.78
C GLY A 95 3.35 26.67 -23.82
#